data_AF-R9K7M4-F1
#
_entry.id   AF-R9K7M4-F1
#
_cell.length_a   1.000
_cell.length_b   1.000
_cell.length_c   1.000
_cell.angle_alpha   90.00
_cell.angle_beta   90.00
_cell.angle_gamma   90.00
#
_symmetry.space_group_name_H-M   'P 1'
#
loop_
_entity.id
_entity.type
_entity.pdbx_description
1 polymer ?
#
loop_
_entity_poly.entity_id
_entity_poly.type
_entity_poly.pdbx_seq_one_letter_code
_entity_poly.pdbx_strand_id
1 'polypeptide(L)'
;MKPNHHSLKYKQEKEPNKKYKDLKQKQKAKIADWMFEKTCDYYREHNRMPEGGECEVLVKEVFQKIQSLAIWIPYEEVYRQYLLKLPRYEIRIAENGIPEKAEKKKKDADKPKVKQKGRSKKVCPNCGRKMKQQFIGLQHCKCGMSWKKDIGYFERTGDMVFALERRKAGKKTKQCPVIRYR
;
A
#
# COMPACT_ATOMS: atom_id res chain seq x y z
N MET A 1 -15.20 -5.76 33.65
CA MET A 1 -15.03 -5.78 32.18
C MET A 1 -13.75 -5.02 31.82
N LYS A 2 -12.86 -5.58 30.98
CA LYS A 2 -11.64 -4.87 30.57
C LYS A 2 -12.00 -3.76 29.57
N PRO A 3 -11.55 -2.50 29.76
CA PRO A 3 -11.87 -1.43 28.82
C PRO A 3 -11.26 -1.70 27.45
N ASN A 4 -12.06 -1.53 26.38
CA ASN A 4 -11.60 -1.69 25.01
C ASN A 4 -10.76 -0.48 24.59
N HIS A 5 -9.45 -0.58 24.79
CA HIS A 5 -8.46 0.46 24.46
C HIS A 5 -8.40 0.82 22.96
N HIS A 6 -9.04 0.06 22.08
CA HIS A 6 -9.07 0.31 20.65
C HIS A 6 -10.28 1.12 20.17
N SER A 7 -11.31 1.30 21.00
CA SER A 7 -12.49 2.08 20.66
C SER A 7 -12.16 3.56 20.42
N LEU A 8 -12.93 4.22 19.55
CA LEU A 8 -12.77 5.66 19.28
C LEU A 8 -13.06 6.49 20.53
N LYS A 9 -14.14 6.16 21.24
CA LYS A 9 -14.57 6.82 22.47
C LYS A 9 -13.49 6.80 23.55
N TYR A 10 -12.83 5.66 23.76
CA TYR A 10 -11.70 5.56 24.71
C TYR A 10 -10.52 6.48 24.31
N LYS A 11 -10.21 6.60 23.01
CA LYS A 11 -9.12 7.47 22.54
C LYS A 11 -9.48 8.95 22.69
N GLN A 12 -10.75 9.31 22.53
CA GLN A 12 -11.28 10.66 22.74
C GLN A 12 -11.09 11.12 24.18
N GLU A 13 -11.55 10.30 25.12
CA GLU A 13 -11.47 10.57 26.56
C GLU A 13 -10.02 10.70 27.04
N LYS A 14 -9.11 9.90 26.48
CA LYS A 14 -7.70 9.89 26.91
C LYS A 14 -6.89 11.09 26.39
N GLU A 15 -7.21 11.62 25.21
CA GLU A 15 -6.42 12.68 24.58
C GLU A 15 -7.30 13.62 23.75
N PRO A 16 -8.09 14.51 24.38
CA PRO A 16 -9.08 15.33 23.68
C PRO A 16 -8.45 16.33 22.69
N ASN A 17 -7.22 16.79 22.95
CA ASN A 17 -6.52 17.81 22.17
C ASN A 17 -5.44 17.25 21.22
N LYS A 18 -5.63 16.02 20.72
CA LYS A 18 -4.65 15.34 19.86
C LYS A 18 -4.34 16.18 18.62
N LYS A 19 -3.06 16.45 18.33
CA LYS A 19 -2.68 17.25 17.17
C LYS A 19 -2.38 16.36 15.96
N TYR A 20 -2.46 16.94 14.77
CA TYR A 20 -2.16 16.21 13.53
C TYR A 20 -0.74 15.66 13.52
N LYS A 21 0.22 16.39 14.11
CA LYS A 21 1.61 15.96 14.26
C LYS A 21 1.77 14.66 15.04
N ASP A 22 0.83 14.32 15.92
CA ASP A 22 0.87 13.13 16.78
C ASP A 22 0.29 11.89 16.07
N LEU A 23 -0.26 12.05 14.87
CA LEU A 23 -0.70 10.92 14.05
C LEU A 23 0.47 10.15 13.44
N LYS A 24 0.28 8.83 13.25
CA LYS A 24 1.26 7.99 12.55
C LYS A 24 1.41 8.49 11.11
N GLN A 25 2.63 8.39 10.56
CA GLN A 25 2.91 8.85 9.19
C GLN A 25 1.96 8.25 8.15
N LYS A 26 1.61 6.97 8.28
CA LYS A 26 0.64 6.30 7.41
C LYS A 26 -0.78 6.86 7.51
N GLN A 27 -1.19 7.34 8.68
CA GLN A 27 -2.48 8.01 8.87
C GLN A 27 -2.46 9.40 8.25
N LYS A 28 -1.39 10.18 8.48
CA LYS A 28 -1.19 11.50 7.87
C LYS A 28 -1.25 11.42 6.34
N ALA A 29 -0.52 10.48 5.75
CA ALA A 29 -0.52 10.25 4.31
C ALA A 29 -1.95 9.97 3.79
N LYS A 30 -2.67 9.03 4.40
CA LYS A 30 -4.06 8.74 4.01
C LYS A 30 -4.99 9.95 4.10
N ILE A 31 -4.88 10.73 5.18
CA ILE A 31 -5.71 11.93 5.36
C ILE A 31 -5.38 12.97 4.29
N ALA A 32 -4.09 13.18 4.00
CA ALA A 32 -3.65 14.07 2.94
C ALA A 32 -4.15 13.62 1.56
N ASP A 33 -4.09 12.33 1.27
CA ASP A 33 -4.59 11.76 0.01
C ASP A 33 -6.09 12.00 -0.15
N TRP A 34 -6.89 11.82 0.92
CA TRP A 34 -8.33 12.07 0.87
C TRP A 34 -8.69 13.55 0.74
N MET A 35 -7.96 14.42 1.43
CA MET A 35 -8.10 15.87 1.29
C MET A 35 -7.86 16.27 -0.16
N PHE A 36 -6.74 15.83 -0.74
CA PHE A 36 -6.40 16.13 -2.12
C PHE A 36 -7.40 15.54 -3.13
N GLU A 37 -7.83 14.27 -2.95
CA GLU A 37 -8.86 13.64 -3.79
C GLU A 37 -10.13 14.49 -3.82
N LYS A 38 -10.58 14.99 -2.66
CA LYS A 38 -11.78 15.82 -2.55
C LYS A 38 -11.60 17.21 -3.17
N THR A 39 -10.44 17.84 -3.00
CA THR A 39 -10.12 19.11 -3.68
C THR A 39 -10.08 18.94 -5.20
N CYS A 40 -9.48 17.87 -5.72
CA CYS A 40 -9.47 17.59 -7.15
C CYS A 40 -10.86 17.32 -7.70
N ASP A 41 -11.73 16.68 -6.92
CA ASP A 41 -13.11 16.41 -7.31
C ASP A 41 -13.90 17.70 -7.43
N TYR A 42 -13.80 18.57 -6.43
CA TYR A 42 -14.38 19.89 -6.45
C TYR A 42 -13.88 20.73 -7.64
N TYR A 43 -12.56 20.76 -7.85
CA TYR A 43 -11.96 21.53 -8.94
C TYR A 43 -12.40 21.02 -10.32
N ARG A 44 -12.60 19.71 -10.48
CA ARG A 44 -13.10 19.13 -11.74
C ARG A 44 -14.52 19.59 -12.06
N GLU A 45 -15.35 19.79 -11.05
CA GLU A 45 -16.76 20.18 -11.20
C GLU A 45 -16.92 21.70 -11.36
N HIS A 46 -16.11 22.49 -10.65
CA HIS A 46 -16.28 23.95 -10.57
C HIS A 46 -15.18 24.76 -11.28
N ASN A 47 -14.10 24.12 -11.76
CA ASN A 47 -12.91 24.76 -12.35
C ASN A 47 -12.25 25.85 -11.47
N ARG A 48 -12.49 25.81 -10.16
CA ARG A 48 -11.90 26.74 -9.17
C ARG A 48 -11.64 26.07 -7.83
N MET A 49 -10.77 26.67 -7.02
CA MET A 49 -10.51 26.17 -5.66
C MET A 49 -11.73 26.37 -4.74
N PRO A 50 -11.94 25.46 -3.78
CA PRO A 50 -12.97 25.63 -2.78
C PRO A 50 -12.57 26.76 -1.82
N GLU A 51 -13.55 27.58 -1.45
CA GLU A 51 -13.35 28.71 -0.53
C GLU A 51 -14.39 28.70 0.59
N GLY A 52 -14.01 29.21 1.76
CA GLY A 52 -14.92 29.37 2.91
C GLY A 52 -15.71 28.10 3.25
N GLY A 53 -17.05 28.19 3.16
CA GLY A 53 -17.95 27.08 3.50
C GLY A 53 -17.79 25.83 2.64
N GLU A 54 -17.26 25.94 1.43
CA GLU A 54 -17.00 24.79 0.54
C GLU A 54 -15.88 23.92 1.11
N CYS A 55 -14.85 24.53 1.69
CA CYS A 55 -13.81 23.83 2.42
C CYS A 55 -14.38 23.03 3.58
N GLU A 56 -15.36 23.60 4.30
CA GLU A 56 -16.00 22.94 5.44
C GLU A 56 -16.76 21.69 4.99
N VAL A 57 -17.51 21.76 3.89
CA VAL A 57 -18.22 20.61 3.32
C VAL A 57 -17.25 19.50 2.95
N LEU A 58 -16.18 19.81 2.21
CA LEU A 58 -15.17 18.83 1.81
C LEU A 58 -14.47 18.19 3.02
N VAL A 59 -14.14 18.99 4.04
CA VAL A 59 -13.50 18.48 5.26
C VAL A 59 -14.44 17.59 6.06
N LYS A 60 -15.73 17.91 6.17
CA LYS A 60 -16.72 17.06 6.85
C LYS A 60 -16.75 15.66 6.25
N GLU A 61 -16.75 15.54 4.92
CA GLU A 61 -16.72 14.24 4.25
C GLU A 61 -15.40 13.48 4.50
N VAL A 62 -14.26 14.17 4.47
CA VAL A 62 -12.97 13.57 4.83
C VAL A 62 -12.98 13.09 6.29
N PHE A 63 -13.57 13.88 7.18
CA PHE A 63 -13.66 13.55 8.60
C PHE A 63 -14.49 12.29 8.87
N GLN A 64 -15.61 12.12 8.16
CA GLN A 64 -16.40 10.88 8.23
C GLN A 64 -15.56 9.65 7.83
N LYS A 65 -14.70 9.77 6.80
CA LYS A 65 -13.75 8.70 6.41
C LYS A 65 -12.68 8.44 7.48
N ILE A 66 -12.26 9.47 8.21
CA ILE A 66 -11.31 9.34 9.33
C ILE A 66 -11.95 8.56 10.47
N GLN A 67 -13.19 8.92 10.83
CA GLN A 67 -13.96 8.25 11.88
C GLN A 67 -14.23 6.78 11.56
N SER A 68 -14.56 6.46 10.30
CA SER A 68 -14.79 5.06 9.88
C SER A 68 -13.56 4.16 9.99
N LEU A 69 -12.35 4.74 9.98
CA LEU A 69 -11.09 4.01 10.25
C LEU A 69 -10.69 3.98 11.73
N ALA A 70 -11.57 4.44 12.64
CA ALA A 70 -11.31 4.54 14.06
C ALA A 70 -10.03 5.35 14.40
N ILE A 71 -9.69 6.32 13.55
CA ILE A 71 -8.59 7.26 13.76
C ILE A 71 -9.14 8.41 14.61
N TRP A 72 -8.58 8.61 15.80
CA TRP A 72 -8.93 9.74 16.63
C TRP A 72 -8.10 10.96 16.25
N ILE A 73 -8.78 12.08 15.97
CA ILE A 73 -8.25 13.44 15.81
C ILE A 73 -9.46 14.40 15.89
N PRO A 74 -9.36 15.57 16.55
CA PRO A 74 -10.42 16.56 16.56
C PRO A 74 -10.72 17.12 15.17
N TYR A 75 -12.00 17.42 14.89
CA TYR A 75 -12.43 17.98 13.61
C TYR A 75 -11.70 19.28 13.26
N GLU A 76 -11.61 20.22 14.21
CA GLU A 76 -10.92 21.50 14.04
C GLU A 76 -9.46 21.34 13.59
N GLU A 77 -8.77 20.32 14.08
CA GLU A 77 -7.39 20.07 13.69
C GLU A 77 -7.31 19.53 12.25
N VAL A 78 -8.29 18.74 11.80
CA VAL A 78 -8.39 18.30 10.39
C VAL A 78 -8.70 19.48 9.48
N TYR A 79 -9.63 20.36 9.87
CA TYR A 79 -9.99 21.55 9.12
C TYR A 79 -8.80 22.52 8.98
N ARG A 80 -8.11 22.82 10.08
CA ARG A 80 -6.89 23.64 10.07
C ARG A 80 -5.82 23.07 9.14
N GLN A 81 -5.62 21.74 9.16
CA GLN A 81 -4.64 21.08 8.30
C GLN A 81 -5.04 21.08 6.83
N TYR A 82 -6.33 21.07 6.52
CA TYR A 82 -6.82 21.21 5.16
C TYR A 82 -6.48 22.59 4.60
N LEU A 83 -6.82 23.65 5.32
CA LEU A 83 -6.54 25.02 4.92
C LEU A 83 -5.04 25.27 4.71
N LEU A 84 -4.18 24.76 5.60
CA LEU A 84 -2.72 24.88 5.46
C LEU A 84 -2.14 24.16 4.22
N LYS A 85 -2.86 23.17 3.68
CA LYS A 85 -2.43 22.41 2.52
C LYS A 85 -3.08 22.89 1.23
N LEU A 86 -4.18 23.61 1.32
CA LEU A 86 -4.98 24.04 0.16
C LEU A 86 -4.15 24.81 -0.89
N PRO A 87 -3.29 25.79 -0.54
CA PRO A 87 -2.43 26.46 -1.53
C PRO A 87 -1.45 25.50 -2.23
N ARG A 88 -0.99 24.46 -1.52
CA ARG A 88 -0.10 23.44 -2.14
C ARG A 88 -0.85 22.53 -3.09
N TYR A 89 -2.13 22.27 -2.81
CA TYR A 89 -2.97 21.49 -3.71
C TYR A 89 -3.24 22.25 -5.00
N GLU A 90 -3.50 23.56 -4.91
CA GLU A 90 -3.65 24.44 -6.05
C GLU A 90 -2.41 24.41 -6.96
N ILE A 91 -1.21 24.65 -6.41
CA ILE A 91 0.06 24.56 -7.17
C ILE A 91 0.18 23.19 -7.83
N ARG A 92 -0.08 22.10 -7.08
CA ARG A 92 0.04 20.74 -7.60
C ARG A 92 -0.93 20.45 -8.75
N ILE A 93 -2.16 20.97 -8.68
CA ILE A 93 -3.19 20.84 -9.72
C ILE A 93 -2.79 21.65 -10.97
N ALA A 94 -2.25 22.86 -10.77
CA ALA A 94 -1.77 23.70 -11.86
C ALA A 94 -0.57 23.09 -12.61
N GLU A 95 0.39 22.52 -11.88
CA GLU A 95 1.62 21.95 -12.46
C GLU A 95 1.42 20.57 -13.09
N ASN A 96 0.71 19.66 -12.41
CA ASN A 96 0.61 18.26 -12.82
C ASN A 96 -0.73 17.90 -13.49
N GLY A 97 -1.65 18.86 -13.56
CA GLY A 97 -3.03 18.62 -13.96
C GLY A 97 -3.82 17.86 -12.89
N ILE A 98 -5.14 17.76 -13.12
CA ILE A 98 -6.01 16.96 -12.28
C ILE A 98 -5.70 15.48 -12.55
N PRO A 99 -5.40 14.66 -11.53
CA PRO A 99 -5.20 13.23 -11.74
C PRO A 99 -6.45 12.61 -12.39
N GLU A 100 -6.23 11.85 -13.47
CA GLU A 100 -7.28 11.09 -14.13
C GLU A 100 -7.89 10.12 -13.11
N LYS A 101 -9.19 10.24 -12.87
CA LYS A 101 -9.91 9.29 -12.03
C LYS A 101 -9.87 7.96 -12.77
N ALA A 102 -8.96 7.06 -12.39
CA ALA A 102 -9.07 5.66 -12.78
C ALA A 102 -10.47 5.20 -12.38
N GLU A 103 -11.31 4.93 -13.37
CA GLU A 103 -12.69 4.49 -13.16
C GLU A 103 -12.65 3.36 -12.14
N LYS A 104 -13.23 3.61 -10.97
CA LYS A 104 -13.38 2.59 -9.93
C LYS A 104 -14.40 1.60 -10.48
N LYS A 105 -13.96 0.63 -11.28
CA LYS A 105 -14.71 -0.63 -11.47
C LYS A 105 -15.07 -1.09 -10.07
N LYS A 106 -16.38 -1.10 -9.78
CA LYS A 106 -16.94 -1.73 -8.57
C LYS A 106 -16.35 -3.13 -8.53
N LYS A 107 -15.39 -3.36 -7.63
CA LYS A 107 -14.87 -4.70 -7.39
C LYS A 107 -15.85 -5.31 -6.41
N ASP A 108 -16.70 -6.19 -6.92
CA ASP A 108 -17.55 -7.06 -6.13
C ASP A 108 -16.73 -7.67 -4.99
N ALA A 109 -17.28 -7.56 -3.79
CA ALA A 109 -16.59 -7.79 -2.53
C ALA A 109 -16.41 -9.29 -2.20
N ASP A 110 -16.70 -10.20 -3.12
CA ASP A 110 -16.63 -11.64 -2.88
C ASP A 110 -15.61 -12.33 -3.78
N LYS A 111 -14.32 -12.07 -3.52
CA LYS A 111 -13.26 -12.96 -4.00
C LYS A 111 -12.15 -13.05 -2.96
N PRO A 112 -11.79 -14.25 -2.47
CA PRO A 112 -10.71 -14.39 -1.51
C PRO A 112 -9.43 -13.81 -2.12
N LYS A 113 -8.75 -12.93 -1.36
CA LYS A 113 -7.47 -12.34 -1.73
C LYS A 113 -6.43 -13.45 -1.88
N VAL A 114 -6.34 -14.04 -3.08
CA VAL A 114 -5.19 -14.86 -3.46
C VAL A 114 -3.98 -13.93 -3.48
N LYS A 115 -3.09 -14.10 -2.48
CA LYS A 115 -1.79 -13.44 -2.46
C LYS A 115 -1.11 -13.70 -3.80
N GLN A 116 -0.95 -12.67 -4.64
CA GLN A 116 -0.10 -12.77 -5.82
C GLN A 116 1.31 -13.13 -5.34
N LYS A 117 1.70 -14.41 -5.49
CA LYS A 117 3.10 -14.81 -5.38
C LYS A 117 3.90 -13.95 -6.35
N GLY A 118 4.98 -13.35 -5.86
CA GLY A 118 5.73 -12.30 -6.55
C GLY A 118 6.00 -12.64 -8.01
N ARG A 119 5.60 -11.74 -8.93
CA ARG A 119 6.00 -11.80 -10.33
C ARG A 119 7.52 -11.62 -10.40
N SER A 120 8.25 -12.68 -10.72
CA SER A 120 9.67 -12.62 -11.06
C SER A 120 9.86 -11.76 -12.32
N LYS A 121 10.73 -10.76 -12.25
CA LYS A 121 11.14 -9.95 -13.41
C LYS A 121 12.21 -10.65 -14.28
N LYS A 122 12.70 -11.82 -13.88
CA LYS A 122 13.81 -12.49 -14.58
C LYS A 122 13.36 -13.18 -15.86
N VAL A 123 14.18 -13.01 -16.88
CA VAL A 123 14.00 -13.56 -18.21
C VAL A 123 15.05 -14.64 -18.42
N CYS A 124 14.65 -15.74 -19.04
CA CYS A 124 15.55 -16.83 -19.36
C CYS A 124 16.54 -16.41 -20.46
N PRO A 125 17.86 -16.56 -20.25
CA PRO A 125 18.86 -16.17 -21.27
C PRO A 125 18.83 -17.07 -22.51
N ASN A 126 18.37 -18.32 -22.40
CA ASN A 126 18.31 -19.25 -23.53
C ASN A 126 17.09 -18.99 -24.43
N CYS A 127 15.88 -18.89 -23.87
CA CYS A 127 14.65 -18.82 -24.67
C CYS A 127 13.86 -17.51 -24.56
N GLY A 128 14.36 -16.49 -23.87
CA GLY A 128 13.72 -15.17 -23.73
C GLY A 128 12.39 -15.12 -22.96
N ARG A 129 11.90 -16.26 -22.43
CA ARG A 129 10.63 -16.33 -21.70
C ARG A 129 10.83 -15.91 -20.24
N LYS A 130 9.79 -15.36 -19.63
CA LYS A 130 9.77 -15.06 -18.18
C LYS A 130 9.90 -16.36 -17.37
N MET A 131 10.83 -16.35 -16.42
CA MET A 131 11.03 -17.50 -15.53
C MET A 131 9.92 -17.57 -14.48
N LYS A 132 9.52 -18.79 -14.12
CA LYS A 132 8.52 -19.05 -13.08
C LYS A 132 9.23 -19.27 -11.74
N GLN A 133 8.65 -18.81 -10.64
CA GLN A 133 9.18 -19.07 -9.31
C GLN A 133 8.81 -20.49 -8.87
N GLN A 134 9.80 -21.37 -8.68
CA GLN A 134 9.59 -22.69 -8.10
C GLN A 134 9.54 -22.58 -6.57
N PHE A 135 10.55 -21.96 -5.97
CA PHE A 135 10.67 -21.69 -4.54
C PHE A 135 11.08 -20.24 -4.29
N ILE A 136 10.97 -19.76 -3.05
CA ILE A 136 11.51 -18.43 -2.70
C ILE A 136 13.02 -18.45 -2.95
N GLY A 137 13.50 -17.62 -3.88
CA GLY A 137 14.91 -17.56 -4.26
C GLY A 137 15.36 -18.58 -5.32
N LEU A 138 14.43 -19.38 -5.89
CA LEU A 138 14.70 -20.29 -7.01
C LEU A 138 13.63 -20.13 -8.10
N GLN A 139 14.08 -19.85 -9.33
CA GLN A 139 13.24 -19.69 -10.49
C GLN A 139 13.67 -20.67 -11.59
N HIS A 140 12.72 -21.13 -12.40
CA HIS A 140 12.97 -22.10 -13.46
C HIS A 140 12.26 -21.69 -14.76
N CYS A 141 12.86 -22.10 -15.87
CA CYS A 141 12.30 -22.00 -17.21
C CYS A 141 12.03 -23.42 -17.75
N LYS A 142 11.01 -23.56 -18.61
CA LYS A 142 10.67 -24.84 -19.23
C LYS A 142 11.81 -25.39 -20.10
N CYS A 143 12.66 -24.53 -20.67
CA CYS A 143 13.76 -24.90 -21.57
C CYS A 143 15.00 -25.53 -20.89
N GLY A 144 14.98 -25.80 -19.58
CA GLY A 144 16.14 -26.36 -18.87
C GLY A 144 16.90 -25.35 -18.02
N MET A 145 16.74 -24.03 -18.27
CA MET A 145 17.42 -23.01 -17.46
C MET A 145 16.77 -22.77 -16.11
N SER A 146 17.59 -22.57 -15.08
CA SER A 146 17.19 -22.19 -13.73
C SER A 146 18.00 -20.99 -13.24
N TRP A 147 17.49 -20.29 -12.24
CA TRP A 147 18.17 -19.20 -11.56
C TRP A 147 17.99 -19.34 -10.05
N LYS A 148 19.09 -19.32 -9.29
CA LYS A 148 19.08 -19.30 -7.82
C LYS A 148 19.78 -18.05 -7.31
N LYS A 149 19.28 -17.48 -6.22
CA LYS A 149 19.82 -16.23 -5.63
C LYS A 149 21.33 -16.27 -5.41
N ASP A 150 21.87 -17.39 -4.96
CA ASP A 150 23.28 -17.51 -4.57
C ASP A 150 24.17 -18.12 -5.67
N ILE A 151 23.58 -18.73 -6.72
CA ILE A 151 24.33 -19.44 -7.79
C ILE A 151 24.27 -18.66 -9.11
N GLY A 152 23.23 -17.86 -9.34
CA GLY A 152 22.99 -17.25 -10.65
C GLY A 152 22.21 -18.18 -11.58
N TYR A 153 22.40 -18.02 -12.89
CA TYR A 153 21.77 -18.86 -13.91
C TYR A 153 22.56 -20.16 -14.10
N PHE A 154 21.85 -21.27 -14.27
CA PHE A 154 22.46 -22.58 -14.52
C PHE A 154 21.51 -23.47 -15.34
N GLU A 155 22.07 -24.43 -16.06
CA GLU A 155 21.32 -25.47 -16.76
C GLU A 155 20.98 -26.61 -15.82
N ARG A 156 19.77 -27.16 -15.94
CA ARG A 156 19.36 -28.33 -15.19
C ARG A 156 19.88 -29.60 -15.84
N THR A 157 20.48 -30.45 -15.03
CA THR A 157 20.80 -31.83 -15.38
C THR A 157 19.74 -32.78 -14.83
N GLY A 158 19.64 -34.00 -15.36
CA GLY A 158 18.58 -34.97 -15.02
C GLY A 158 18.67 -35.55 -13.60
N ASP A 159 19.85 -35.48 -12.99
CA ASP A 159 20.19 -35.90 -11.63
C ASP A 159 19.91 -34.83 -10.57
N MET A 160 19.69 -33.57 -10.95
CA MET A 160 19.37 -32.47 -10.03
C MET A 160 17.95 -32.60 -9.43
N VAL A 161 17.87 -32.55 -8.10
CA VAL A 161 16.63 -32.53 -7.32
C VAL A 161 16.52 -31.23 -6.53
N PHE A 162 15.50 -30.42 -6.81
CA PHE A 162 15.23 -29.19 -6.06
C PHE A 162 14.39 -29.47 -4.81
N ALA A 163 14.96 -29.21 -3.64
CA ALA A 163 14.30 -29.40 -2.35
C ALA A 163 14.30 -28.12 -1.50
N LEU A 164 13.55 -28.15 -0.40
CA LEU A 164 13.51 -27.08 0.60
C LEU A 164 14.10 -27.58 1.91
N GLU A 165 15.04 -26.82 2.46
CA GLU A 165 15.66 -27.11 3.75
C GLU A 165 15.31 -26.01 4.75
N ARG A 166 15.00 -26.39 5.99
CA ARG A 166 14.78 -25.44 7.10
C ARG A 166 16.10 -25.20 7.82
N ARG A 167 16.60 -23.97 7.78
CA ARG A 167 17.82 -23.57 8.48
C ARG A 167 17.50 -22.55 9.56
N LYS A 168 18.09 -22.70 10.75
CA LYS A 168 18.02 -21.68 11.80
C LYS A 168 18.98 -20.55 11.48
N ALA A 169 18.46 -19.32 11.41
CA ALA A 169 19.24 -18.10 11.30
C ALA A 169 18.95 -17.24 12.55
N GLY A 170 19.79 -17.40 13.57
CA GLY A 170 19.54 -16.86 14.92
C GLY A 170 18.26 -17.44 15.52
N LYS A 171 17.36 -16.57 16.00
CA LYS A 171 16.07 -16.97 16.60
C LYS A 171 14.97 -17.32 15.57
N LYS A 172 15.25 -17.26 14.27
CA LYS A 172 14.25 -17.49 13.19
C LYS A 172 14.59 -18.73 12.37
N THR A 173 13.59 -19.54 12.05
CA THR A 173 13.71 -20.64 11.09
C THR A 173 13.38 -20.13 9.69
N LYS A 174 14.31 -20.26 8.74
CA LYS A 174 14.12 -19.88 7.34
C LYS A 174 14.03 -21.12 6.46
N GLN A 175 13.22 -21.06 5.41
CA GLN A 175 13.14 -22.09 4.40
C GLN A 175 13.99 -21.67 3.19
N CYS A 176 15.00 -22.47 2.86
CA CYS A 176 15.98 -22.19 1.82
C CYS A 176 15.89 -23.25 0.70
N PRO A 177 15.91 -22.85 -0.58
CA PRO A 177 16.00 -23.80 -1.68
C PRO A 177 17.40 -24.42 -1.74
N VAL A 178 17.45 -25.74 -1.84
CA VAL A 178 18.67 -26.52 -1.99
C VAL A 178 18.56 -27.39 -3.25
N ILE A 179 19.72 -27.63 -3.87
CA ILE A 179 19.84 -28.54 -5.01
C ILE A 179 20.58 -29.76 -4.48
N ARG A 180 19.97 -30.93 -4.61
CA ARG A 180 20.58 -32.24 -4.32
C ARG A 180 20.83 -32.95 -5.64
N TYR A 181 21.73 -33.91 -5.65
CA TYR A 181 21.95 -34.79 -6.79
C TYR A 181 21.57 -36.20 -6.38
N ARG A 182 21.02 -36.97 -7.32
CA ARG A 182 20.69 -38.39 -7.11
C ARG A 182 21.93 -39.26 -7.13
#